data_AF-A0A5H2Y4V2-F1
#
_entry.id   AF-A0A5H2Y4V2-F1
#
_cell.length_a   1.000
_cell.length_b   1.000
_cell.length_c   1.000
_cell.angle_alpha   90.00
_cell.angle_beta   90.00
_cell.angle_gamma   90.00
#
_symmetry.space_group_name_H-M   'P 1'
#
loop_
_entity.id
_entity.type
_entity.pdbx_description
1 polymer ?
#
loop_
_entity_poly.entity_id
_entity_poly.type
_entity_poly.pdbx_seq_one_letter_code
_entity_poly.pdbx_strand_id
1 'polypeptide(L)'
;MKNTVTILAVIAAATLAGCKTVKPLYYHGSYNQNLYQHFKTDETDVGEQINQLEETVQMAENNSMPIAPGILAHLGYLHLKQGNLESGFGYLEQEKTLFPESAKYIDFLIKNAKGEQGE
;
A
#
# COMPACT_ATOMS: atom_id res chain seq x y z
N MET A 1 8.01 32.12 45.24
CA MET A 1 6.72 31.45 44.94
C MET A 1 6.18 31.81 43.56
N LYS A 2 6.14 33.10 43.16
CA LYS A 2 5.71 33.50 41.80
C LYS A 2 6.55 32.87 40.68
N ASN A 3 7.87 32.83 40.83
CA ASN A 3 8.82 32.35 39.82
C ASN A 3 8.75 30.83 39.60
N THR A 4 8.45 30.06 40.65
CA THR A 4 8.31 28.59 40.57
C THR A 4 7.04 28.19 39.82
N VAL A 5 5.94 28.94 39.96
CA VAL A 5 4.70 28.72 39.22
C VAL A 5 4.88 29.03 37.72
N THR A 6 5.63 30.08 37.39
CA THR A 6 5.95 30.42 36.00
C THR A 6 6.83 29.35 35.32
N ILE A 7 7.81 28.78 36.04
CA ILE A 7 8.65 27.69 35.51
C ILE A 7 7.84 26.43 35.25
N LEU A 8 6.94 26.04 36.18
CA LEU A 8 6.07 24.88 35.99
C LEU A 8 5.12 25.06 34.80
N ALA A 9 4.59 26.26 34.60
CA ALA A 9 3.70 26.57 33.48
C ALA A 9 4.42 26.48 32.11
N VAL A 10 5.68 26.91 32.03
CA VAL A 10 6.49 26.81 30.81
C VAL A 10 6.85 25.36 30.49
N ILE A 11 7.18 24.55 31.50
CA ILE A 11 7.46 23.11 31.33
C ILE A 11 6.19 22.37 30.87
N ALA A 12 5.03 22.69 31.46
CA ALA A 12 3.76 22.12 31.03
C ALA A 12 3.39 22.52 29.59
N ALA A 13 3.63 23.77 29.18
CA ALA A 13 3.38 24.17 27.80
C ALA A 13 4.31 23.49 26.78
N ALA A 14 5.55 23.20 27.17
CA ALA A 14 6.53 22.53 26.32
C ALA A 14 6.19 21.05 26.05
N THR A 15 5.51 20.35 26.98
CA THR A 15 5.12 18.95 26.79
C THR A 15 3.91 18.78 25.85
N LEU A 16 3.13 19.84 25.60
CA LEU A 16 2.01 19.79 24.65
C LEU A 16 2.41 19.97 23.18
N ALA A 17 3.68 20.30 22.88
CA ALA A 17 4.17 20.53 21.51
C ALA A 17 4.61 19.24 20.76
N GLY A 18 4.34 18.05 21.31
CA GLY A 18 4.86 16.78 20.77
C GLY A 18 4.11 16.18 19.58
N CYS A 19 2.97 16.73 19.15
CA CYS A 19 2.19 16.14 18.07
C CYS A 19 2.66 16.68 16.71
N LYS A 20 3.68 16.04 16.13
CA LYS A 20 4.08 16.28 14.74
C LYS A 20 3.39 15.26 13.84
N THR A 21 2.42 15.72 13.04
CA THR A 21 1.89 14.90 11.94
C THR A 21 3.00 14.69 10.92
N VAL A 22 3.49 13.46 10.82
CA VAL A 22 4.45 13.05 9.79
C VAL A 22 3.72 12.93 8.46
N LYS A 23 4.30 13.54 7.42
CA LYS A 23 3.82 13.33 6.05
C LYS A 23 4.04 11.86 5.67
N PRO A 24 3.03 11.17 5.12
CA PRO A 24 3.19 9.77 4.70
C PRO A 24 4.25 9.67 3.59
N LEU A 25 5.08 8.62 3.67
CA LEU A 25 6.11 8.34 2.69
C LEU A 25 5.52 7.81 1.37
N TYR A 26 4.43 7.04 1.47
CA TYR A 26 3.76 6.40 0.35
C TYR A 26 2.28 6.79 0.27
N TYR A 27 1.73 6.69 -0.93
CA TYR A 27 0.30 6.83 -1.18
C TYR A 27 -0.39 5.48 -0.95
N HIS A 28 -1.31 5.46 0.02
CA HIS A 28 -2.14 4.29 0.28
C HIS A 28 -3.59 4.48 -0.19
N GLY A 29 -4.03 5.71 -0.43
CA GLY A 29 -5.45 6.01 -0.70
C GLY A 29 -6.37 5.31 0.30
N SER A 30 -7.38 4.62 -0.22
CA SER A 30 -8.33 3.82 0.55
C SER A 30 -7.92 2.35 0.71
N TYR A 31 -6.72 1.95 0.26
CA TYR A 31 -6.28 0.56 0.18
C TYR A 31 -6.49 -0.23 1.48
N ASN A 32 -5.97 0.28 2.60
CA ASN A 32 -6.05 -0.42 3.89
C ASN A 32 -7.51 -0.61 4.36
N GLN A 33 -8.36 0.38 4.10
CA GLN A 33 -9.77 0.31 4.46
C GLN A 33 -10.49 -0.73 3.60
N ASN A 34 -10.27 -0.72 2.29
CA ASN A 34 -10.87 -1.66 1.35
C ASN A 34 -10.42 -3.09 1.64
N LEU A 35 -9.13 -3.30 1.90
CA LEU A 35 -8.57 -4.59 2.30
C LEU A 35 -9.22 -5.11 3.59
N TYR A 36 -9.39 -4.24 4.60
CA TYR A 36 -10.07 -4.61 5.83
C TYR A 36 -11.53 -4.98 5.60
N GLN A 37 -12.26 -4.23 4.77
CA GLN A 37 -13.65 -4.58 4.46
C GLN A 37 -13.75 -5.91 3.71
N HIS A 38 -12.86 -6.17 2.75
CA HIS A 38 -12.81 -7.43 2.02
C HIS A 38 -12.71 -8.63 2.97
N PHE A 39 -11.77 -8.60 3.92
CA PHE A 39 -11.63 -9.67 4.92
C PHE A 39 -12.75 -9.74 5.95
N LYS A 40 -13.52 -8.65 6.11
CA LYS A 40 -14.63 -8.59 7.07
C LYS A 40 -15.93 -9.16 6.48
N THR A 41 -16.17 -8.94 5.20
CA THR A 41 -17.45 -9.30 4.56
C THR A 41 -17.36 -10.52 3.67
N ASP A 42 -16.16 -11.01 3.30
CA ASP A 42 -15.93 -12.12 2.37
C ASP A 42 -16.62 -11.94 0.98
N GLU A 43 -17.06 -10.73 0.65
CA GLU A 43 -18.03 -10.48 -0.42
C GLU A 43 -17.53 -9.55 -1.54
N THR A 44 -16.29 -9.02 -1.47
CA THR A 44 -15.82 -8.10 -2.51
C THR A 44 -15.46 -8.85 -3.79
N ASP A 45 -16.16 -8.53 -4.87
CA ASP A 45 -15.86 -9.03 -6.21
C ASP A 45 -14.40 -8.71 -6.62
N VAL A 46 -13.76 -9.64 -7.32
CA VAL A 46 -12.34 -9.49 -7.71
C VAL A 46 -12.16 -8.31 -8.66
N GLY A 47 -13.13 -8.05 -9.55
CA GLY A 47 -13.10 -6.90 -10.45
C GLY A 47 -13.22 -5.58 -9.69
N GLU A 48 -14.07 -5.53 -8.66
CA GLU A 48 -14.15 -4.35 -7.78
C GLU A 48 -12.83 -4.09 -7.04
N GLN A 49 -12.17 -5.14 -6.54
CA GLN A 49 -10.87 -5.01 -5.89
C GLN A 49 -9.79 -4.48 -6.86
N ILE A 50 -9.76 -4.96 -8.10
CA ILE A 50 -8.85 -4.45 -9.13
C ILE A 50 -9.09 -2.97 -9.36
N ASN A 51 -10.35 -2.56 -9.61
CA ASN A 51 -10.69 -1.16 -9.87
C ASN A 51 -10.25 -0.23 -8.73
N GLN A 52 -10.48 -0.63 -7.48
CA GLN A 52 -10.08 0.16 -6.31
C GLN A 52 -8.56 0.31 -6.19
N LEU A 53 -7.81 -0.73 -6.54
CA LEU A 53 -6.34 -0.70 -6.52
C LEU A 53 -5.78 0.14 -7.66
N GLU A 54 -6.33 0.01 -8.88
CA GLU A 54 -5.94 0.83 -10.03
C GLU A 54 -6.24 2.32 -9.78
N GLU A 55 -7.38 2.64 -9.17
CA GLU A 55 -7.70 4.00 -8.73
C GLU A 55 -6.65 4.51 -7.72
N THR A 56 -6.21 3.65 -6.80
CA THR A 56 -5.17 4.02 -5.82
C THR A 56 -3.83 4.30 -6.51
N VAL A 57 -3.45 3.52 -7.52
CA VAL A 57 -2.26 3.77 -8.36
C VAL A 57 -2.39 5.10 -9.08
N GLN A 58 -3.51 5.34 -9.77
CA GLN A 58 -3.76 6.58 -10.51
C GLN A 58 -3.72 7.81 -9.60
N MET A 59 -4.28 7.69 -8.39
CA MET A 59 -4.26 8.76 -7.41
C MET A 59 -2.87 9.01 -6.84
N ALA A 60 -2.03 7.98 -6.68
CA ALA A 60 -0.62 8.16 -6.30
C ALA A 60 0.12 9.02 -7.34
N GLU A 61 -0.08 8.73 -8.63
CA GLU A 61 0.48 9.53 -9.73
C GLU A 61 -0.02 10.97 -9.72
N ASN A 62 -1.34 11.16 -9.60
CA ASN A 62 -1.96 12.49 -9.56
C ASN A 62 -1.48 13.33 -8.36
N ASN A 63 -1.17 12.68 -7.24
CA ASN A 63 -0.63 13.35 -6.05
C ASN A 63 0.90 13.46 -6.07
N SER A 64 1.57 13.00 -7.14
CA SER A 64 3.04 12.95 -7.25
C SER A 64 3.68 12.26 -6.05
N MET A 65 3.05 11.18 -5.57
CA MET A 65 3.50 10.38 -4.45
C MET A 65 3.82 8.96 -4.90
N PRO A 66 4.86 8.32 -4.35
CA PRO A 66 5.13 6.93 -4.67
C PRO A 66 4.00 6.06 -4.13
N ILE A 67 3.53 5.10 -4.94
CA ILE A 67 2.56 4.09 -4.51
C ILE A 67 3.15 3.27 -3.36
N ALA A 68 2.32 2.75 -2.46
CA ALA A 68 2.82 1.89 -1.38
C ALA A 68 3.31 0.53 -1.89
N PRO A 69 4.39 -0.02 -1.29
CA PRO A 69 4.86 -1.37 -1.59
C PRO A 69 3.74 -2.40 -1.46
N GLY A 70 3.73 -3.39 -2.34
CA GLY A 70 2.79 -4.50 -2.36
C GLY A 70 1.46 -4.23 -3.05
N ILE A 71 1.10 -2.96 -3.33
CA ILE A 71 -0.15 -2.65 -4.08
C ILE A 71 -0.06 -3.19 -5.52
N LEU A 72 1.09 -3.01 -6.20
CA LEU A 72 1.26 -3.54 -7.56
C LEU A 72 1.36 -5.07 -7.52
N ALA A 73 2.01 -5.64 -6.51
CA ALA A 73 1.99 -7.10 -6.31
C ALA A 73 0.57 -7.66 -6.15
N HIS A 74 -0.29 -6.97 -5.39
CA HIS A 74 -1.68 -7.36 -5.19
C HIS A 74 -2.49 -7.25 -6.49
N LEU A 75 -2.34 -6.16 -7.26
CA LEU A 75 -2.91 -6.06 -8.61
C LEU A 75 -2.47 -7.24 -9.49
N GLY A 76 -1.18 -7.52 -9.53
CA GLY A 76 -0.62 -8.64 -10.28
C GLY A 76 -1.29 -9.97 -9.91
N TYR A 77 -1.43 -10.24 -8.61
CA TYR A 77 -2.12 -11.43 -8.11
C TYR A 77 -3.59 -11.51 -8.56
N LEU A 78 -4.37 -10.43 -8.42
CA LEU A 78 -5.79 -10.44 -8.78
C LEU A 78 -5.98 -10.62 -10.30
N HIS A 79 -5.15 -10.00 -11.13
CA HIS A 79 -5.17 -10.20 -12.57
C HIS A 79 -4.82 -11.64 -12.95
N LEU A 80 -3.81 -12.26 -12.32
CA LEU A 80 -3.50 -13.68 -12.54
C LEU A 80 -4.67 -14.58 -12.14
N LYS A 81 -5.35 -14.28 -11.02
CA LYS A 81 -6.54 -15.02 -10.57
C LYS A 81 -7.70 -14.95 -11.56
N GLN A 82 -7.83 -13.85 -12.32
CA GLN A 82 -8.82 -13.69 -13.39
C GLN A 82 -8.38 -14.27 -14.74
N GLY A 83 -7.15 -14.79 -14.86
CA GLY A 83 -6.58 -15.27 -16.13
C GLY A 83 -5.99 -14.17 -17.01
N ASN A 84 -5.89 -12.93 -16.52
CA ASN A 84 -5.31 -11.79 -17.23
C ASN A 84 -3.77 -11.79 -17.08
N LEU A 85 -3.11 -12.72 -17.77
CA LEU A 85 -1.69 -13.03 -17.56
C LEU A 85 -0.75 -11.87 -17.86
N GLU A 86 -0.98 -11.17 -18.97
CA GLU A 86 -0.14 -10.05 -19.40
C GLU A 86 -0.14 -8.94 -18.35
N SER A 87 -1.32 -8.48 -17.94
CA SER A 87 -1.48 -7.50 -16.86
C SER A 87 -0.91 -8.00 -15.55
N GLY A 88 -1.19 -9.25 -15.19
CA GLY A 88 -0.73 -9.88 -13.96
C GLY A 88 0.79 -9.87 -13.82
N PHE A 89 1.50 -10.40 -14.81
CA PHE A 89 2.96 -10.38 -14.82
C PHE A 89 3.52 -8.96 -15.00
N GLY A 90 2.86 -8.10 -15.77
CA GLY A 90 3.24 -6.70 -15.94
C GLY A 90 3.28 -5.93 -14.62
N TYR A 91 2.26 -6.07 -13.77
CA TYR A 91 2.24 -5.43 -12.45
C TYR A 91 3.29 -6.01 -11.49
N LEU A 92 3.55 -7.33 -11.54
CA LEU A 92 4.60 -7.95 -10.74
C LEU A 92 6.00 -7.43 -11.13
N GLU A 93 6.30 -7.29 -12.42
CA GLU A 93 7.59 -6.71 -12.85
C GLU A 93 7.72 -5.21 -12.47
N GLN A 94 6.61 -4.47 -12.48
CA GLN A 94 6.60 -3.09 -11.98
C GLN A 94 6.89 -3.01 -10.48
N GLU A 95 6.30 -3.88 -9.67
CA GLU A 95 6.61 -3.97 -8.24
C GLU A 95 8.11 -4.18 -8.01
N LYS A 96 8.75 -5.10 -8.74
CA LYS A 96 10.20 -5.34 -8.65
C LYS A 96 11.03 -4.11 -9.00
N THR A 97 10.56 -3.33 -9.98
CA THR A 97 11.25 -2.12 -10.45
C THR A 97 11.20 -1.02 -9.41
N LEU A 98 10.04 -0.84 -8.76
CA LEU A 98 9.86 0.19 -7.72
C LEU A 98 10.43 -0.25 -6.35
N PHE A 99 10.40 -1.55 -6.07
CA PHE A 99 10.75 -2.14 -4.77
C PHE A 99 11.74 -3.30 -4.95
N PRO A 100 13.02 -3.02 -5.24
CA PRO A 100 14.03 -4.05 -5.45
C PRO A 100 14.22 -4.98 -4.25
N GLU A 101 13.83 -4.56 -3.04
CA GLU A 101 13.78 -5.39 -1.84
C GLU A 101 12.81 -6.57 -1.94
N SER A 102 11.73 -6.43 -2.72
CA SER A 102 10.73 -7.49 -2.92
C SER A 102 11.12 -8.47 -4.03
N ALA A 103 12.17 -8.17 -4.82
CA ALA A 103 12.46 -8.85 -6.08
C ALA A 103 12.52 -10.38 -5.98
N LYS A 104 13.20 -10.91 -4.95
CA LYS A 104 13.31 -12.37 -4.75
C LYS A 104 11.95 -13.03 -4.53
N TYR A 105 11.05 -12.36 -3.82
CA TYR A 105 9.71 -12.89 -3.56
C TYR A 105 8.84 -12.81 -4.82
N ILE A 106 8.89 -11.71 -5.56
CA ILE A 106 8.14 -11.57 -6.80
C ILE A 106 8.61 -12.56 -7.87
N ASP A 107 9.92 -12.78 -8.01
CA ASP A 107 10.47 -13.80 -8.91
C ASP A 107 9.95 -15.21 -8.57
N PHE A 108 9.83 -15.52 -7.28
CA PHE A 108 9.20 -16.75 -6.83
C PHE A 108 7.72 -16.82 -7.24
N LEU A 109 6.94 -15.76 -7.04
CA LEU A 109 5.53 -15.72 -7.45
C LEU A 109 5.36 -15.93 -8.97
N ILE A 110 6.14 -15.22 -9.79
CA ILE A 110 6.11 -15.35 -11.25
C ILE A 110 6.46 -16.78 -11.68
N LYS A 111 7.49 -17.38 -11.06
CA LYS A 111 7.90 -18.75 -11.39
C LYS A 111 6.80 -19.76 -11.09
N ASN A 112 6.14 -19.68 -9.93
CA ASN A 112 5.07 -20.61 -9.57
C ASN A 112 3.85 -20.44 -10.47
N ALA A 113 3.41 -19.19 -10.69
CA ALA A 113 2.25 -18.92 -11.54
C ALA A 113 2.44 -19.40 -12.99
N LYS A 114 3.66 -19.36 -13.53
CA LYS A 114 3.98 -19.94 -14.85
C LYS A 114 4.03 -21.47 -14.84
N GLY A 115 4.42 -22.09 -13.73
CA GLY A 115 4.45 -23.55 -13.57
C GLY A 115 3.06 -24.15 -13.49
N GLU A 116 2.14 -23.52 -12.76
CA GLU A 116 0.73 -23.94 -12.61
C GLU A 116 -0.06 -23.86 -13.93
N GLN A 117 0.41 -23.11 -14.92
CA GLN A 117 -0.25 -22.96 -16.23
C GLN A 117 0.24 -23.95 -17.30
N GLY A 118 1.21 -24.80 -16.94
CA GLY A 118 1.74 -25.85 -17.81
C GLY A 118 1.17 -27.25 -17.54
N GLU A 119 0.25 -27.40 -16.60
CA GLU A 119 -0.56 -28.62 -16.33
C GLU A 119 -1.98 -28.43 -16.87
#